data_AF-A0A2G5QQJ9-F1
#
_entry.id   AF-A0A2G5QQJ9-F1
#
_cell.length_a   1.000
_cell.length_b   1.000
_cell.length_c   1.000
_cell.angle_alpha   90.00
_cell.angle_beta   90.00
_cell.angle_gamma   90.00
#
_symmetry.space_group_name_H-M   'P 1'
#
loop_
_entity.id
_entity.type
_entity.pdbx_description
1 polymer ?
#
loop_
_entity_poly.entity_id
_entity_poly.type
_entity_poly.pdbx_seq_one_letter_code
_entity_poly.pdbx_strand_id
1 'polypeptide(L)'
;MDEVHASKPDWRKAQTYLPLLGADPSVWAWEFARRGLVNDTLEGGDPAAPGRAPELCFVGEGPPGDPLPTALWRWQADGAVPVLSVQAASAGDPAAMDLASLDAAILVARTADGDQHVLISHGSRRLRLAVVEGDVLSGPAVFRFHLPPLGGGQRALDNLRRLMALRDTGRLVGSGDRPLAKAPRWLQILRVHDARQAGASHRDIALSLFGERRVREDWGAGSDYMRMRVQRLVRAAEQTVTGGYRALFGIRATGLEPSRLVEVWRSPAWLGGRLAGLFCALTFLGTSFSPTVPWHAACQSSGAARQKSVEPSRIMARVTAASENCRSPQAREPGEDSSLAT
;
A
#
# COMPACT_ATOMS: atom_id res chain seq x y z
N MET A 1 -17.89 5.56 11.51
CA MET A 1 -17.26 6.04 10.26
C MET A 1 -16.56 7.28 10.73
N ASP A 2 -15.42 7.08 11.37
CA ASP A 2 -14.84 8.09 12.24
C ASP A 2 -13.77 8.77 11.42
N GLU A 3 -14.12 9.94 10.92
CA GLU A 3 -13.21 10.86 10.29
C GLU A 3 -12.16 11.25 11.33
N VAL A 4 -11.02 10.56 11.31
CA VAL A 4 -9.85 10.88 12.13
C VAL A 4 -9.35 12.26 11.69
N HIS A 5 -9.94 13.31 12.23
CA HIS A 5 -9.40 14.67 12.20
C HIS A 5 -8.18 14.71 13.12
N ALA A 6 -7.10 14.05 12.69
CA ALA A 6 -5.80 14.22 13.31
C ALA A 6 -5.46 15.72 13.22
N SER A 7 -5.34 16.37 14.38
CA SER A 7 -4.91 17.77 14.49
C SER A 7 -3.71 18.01 13.56
N LYS A 8 -3.79 19.06 12.72
CA LYS A 8 -2.75 19.34 11.73
C LYS A 8 -1.39 19.48 12.46
N PRO A 9 -0.35 18.76 12.04
CA PRO A 9 0.94 18.80 12.71
C PRO A 9 1.51 20.23 12.69
N ASP A 10 2.10 20.66 13.80
CA ASP A 10 2.79 21.96 13.87
C ASP A 10 4.04 21.91 12.98
N TRP A 11 3.95 22.53 11.80
CA TRP A 11 5.02 22.56 10.79
C TRP A 11 6.33 23.19 11.30
N ARG A 12 6.25 24.04 12.33
CA ARG A 12 7.42 24.66 12.98
C ARG A 12 8.22 23.63 13.78
N LYS A 13 7.55 22.60 14.32
CA LYS A 13 8.18 21.54 15.11
C LYS A 13 8.53 20.35 14.23
N ALA A 14 9.80 20.22 13.87
CA ALA A 14 10.30 19.05 13.13
C ALA A 14 9.98 17.72 13.82
N GLN A 15 9.91 17.73 15.16
CA GLN A 15 9.62 16.57 16.01
C GLN A 15 8.30 15.89 15.66
N THR A 16 7.28 16.66 15.26
CA THR A 16 5.96 16.14 14.89
C THR A 16 6.01 15.19 13.67
N TYR A 17 7.06 15.26 12.86
CA TYR A 17 7.22 14.49 11.63
C TYR A 17 8.21 13.32 11.79
N LEU A 18 8.93 13.23 12.92
CA LEU A 18 9.96 12.21 13.14
C LEU A 18 9.46 10.77 12.97
N PRO A 19 8.23 10.40 13.37
CA PRO A 19 7.72 9.05 13.11
C PRO A 19 7.78 8.66 11.63
N LEU A 20 7.56 9.61 10.71
CA LEU A 20 7.53 9.36 9.27
C LEU A 20 8.89 8.98 8.68
N LEU A 21 10.01 9.29 9.35
CA LEU A 21 11.35 8.95 8.85
C LEU A 21 11.55 7.44 8.69
N GLY A 22 10.90 6.64 9.54
CA GLY A 22 10.90 5.18 9.46
C GLY A 22 9.72 4.59 8.67
N ALA A 23 8.83 5.43 8.10
CA ALA A 23 7.60 4.94 7.50
C ALA A 23 7.81 4.24 6.16
N ASP A 24 6.97 3.23 5.91
CA ASP A 24 6.88 2.54 4.62
C ASP A 24 6.50 3.52 3.49
N PRO A 25 6.99 3.31 2.25
CA PRO A 25 6.56 4.09 1.08
C PRO A 25 5.04 4.24 0.92
N SER A 26 4.22 3.27 1.33
CA SER A 26 2.76 3.39 1.26
C SER A 26 2.20 4.47 2.19
N VAL A 27 2.80 4.62 3.37
CA VAL A 27 2.43 5.64 4.35
C VAL A 27 2.85 7.01 3.85
N TRP A 28 4.05 7.13 3.29
CA TRP A 28 4.48 8.37 2.66
C TRP A 28 3.55 8.79 1.51
N ALA A 29 3.19 7.86 0.62
CA ALA A 29 2.22 8.12 -0.44
C ALA A 29 0.89 8.63 0.12
N TRP A 30 0.40 8.02 1.20
CA TRP A 30 -0.85 8.44 1.85
C TRP A 30 -0.74 9.84 2.45
N GLU A 31 0.36 10.15 3.14
CA GLU A 31 0.59 11.46 3.76
C GLU A 31 0.59 12.60 2.73
N PHE A 32 1.15 12.38 1.53
CA PHE A 32 1.06 13.35 0.45
C PHE A 32 -0.34 13.39 -0.19
N ALA A 33 -0.94 12.23 -0.46
CA ALA A 33 -2.25 12.14 -1.08
C ALA A 33 -3.35 12.84 -0.26
N ARG A 34 -3.41 12.58 1.05
CA ARG A 34 -4.42 13.17 1.94
C ARG A 34 -4.33 14.70 2.04
N ARG A 35 -3.16 15.28 1.80
CA ARG A 35 -2.96 16.73 1.78
C ARG A 35 -3.42 17.37 0.47
N GLY A 36 -3.35 16.64 -0.64
CA GLY A 36 -3.94 17.08 -1.90
C GLY A 36 -5.47 17.06 -1.85
N LEU A 37 -6.05 16.02 -1.25
CA LEU A 37 -7.51 15.84 -1.15
C LEU A 37 -8.20 16.94 -0.33
N VAL A 38 -7.53 17.47 0.70
CA VAL A 38 -8.04 18.61 1.49
C VAL A 38 -8.10 19.90 0.66
N ASN A 39 -7.27 20.04 -0.37
CA ASN A 39 -7.33 21.22 -1.25
C ASN A 39 -8.49 21.10 -2.23
N ASP A 40 -8.74 19.92 -2.80
CA ASP A 40 -9.87 19.69 -3.72
C ASP A 40 -11.22 19.98 -3.06
N THR A 41 -11.39 19.68 -1.76
CA THR A 41 -12.62 19.99 -1.02
C THR A 41 -12.78 21.47 -0.67
N LEU A 42 -11.68 22.24 -0.59
CA LEU A 42 -11.70 23.68 -0.31
C LEU A 42 -11.85 24.52 -1.60
N GLU A 43 -11.36 24.04 -2.74
CA GLU A 43 -11.39 24.74 -4.05
C GLU A 43 -12.61 24.39 -4.93
N GLY A 44 -13.68 23.86 -4.34
CA GLY A 44 -14.95 23.63 -5.05
C GLY A 44 -15.05 22.32 -5.83
N GLY A 45 -14.28 21.30 -5.45
CA GLY A 45 -14.46 19.93 -5.94
C GLY A 45 -15.83 19.36 -5.59
N ASP A 46 -16.31 18.41 -6.41
CA ASP A 46 -17.60 17.74 -6.23
C ASP A 46 -17.73 17.14 -4.82
N PRO A 47 -18.64 17.62 -3.95
CA PRO A 47 -18.80 17.12 -2.58
C PRO A 47 -19.29 15.66 -2.53
N ALA A 48 -19.73 15.09 -3.65
CA ALA A 48 -20.12 13.69 -3.77
C ALA A 48 -18.98 12.76 -4.21
N ALA A 49 -17.86 13.31 -4.71
CA ALA A 49 -16.68 12.51 -5.03
C ALA A 49 -15.98 12.12 -3.72
N PRO A 50 -15.75 10.82 -3.43
CA PRO A 50 -15.12 10.43 -2.17
C PRO A 50 -13.75 11.10 -2.08
N GLY A 51 -13.52 11.90 -1.03
CA GLY A 51 -12.28 12.61 -0.70
C GLY A 51 -11.13 11.66 -0.36
N ARG A 52 -10.82 10.75 -1.29
CA ARG A 52 -9.89 9.64 -1.17
C ARG A 52 -9.15 9.45 -2.48
N ALA A 53 -7.86 9.13 -2.40
CA ALA A 53 -7.12 8.71 -3.58
C ALA A 53 -7.78 7.43 -4.14
N PRO A 54 -8.17 7.38 -5.42
CA PRO A 54 -8.95 6.26 -5.98
C PRO A 54 -8.19 4.93 -5.93
N GLU A 55 -6.86 4.98 -5.89
CA GLU A 55 -5.99 3.81 -5.76
C GLU A 55 -5.85 3.30 -4.32
N LEU A 56 -6.36 4.03 -3.33
CA LEU A 56 -6.25 3.67 -1.91
C LEU A 56 -7.36 2.70 -1.51
N CYS A 57 -6.98 1.48 -1.11
CA CYS A 57 -7.91 0.45 -0.67
C CYS A 57 -8.34 0.66 0.80
N PHE A 58 -7.39 0.76 1.73
CA PHE A 58 -7.66 0.89 3.16
C PHE A 58 -6.72 1.90 3.81
N VAL A 59 -7.25 2.71 4.73
CA VAL A 59 -6.47 3.52 5.67
C VAL A 59 -7.08 3.40 7.06
N GLY A 60 -6.24 3.33 8.07
CA GLY A 60 -6.66 3.30 9.47
C GLY A 60 -5.48 3.46 10.41
N GLU A 61 -5.73 3.32 11.70
CA GLU A 61 -4.67 3.35 12.71
C GLU A 61 -3.72 2.16 12.56
N GLY A 62 -2.48 2.33 13.05
CA GLY A 62 -1.53 1.23 13.21
C GLY A 62 -1.92 0.32 14.38
N PRO A 63 -1.21 -0.80 14.59
CA PRO A 63 -1.33 -1.57 15.83
C PRO A 63 -0.92 -0.70 17.03
N PRO A 64 -1.42 -0.98 18.26
CA PRO A 64 -1.06 -0.23 19.46
C PRO A 64 0.46 -0.09 19.63
N GLY A 65 0.91 1.13 19.89
CA GLY A 65 2.34 1.46 20.00
C GLY A 65 3.02 1.80 18.67
N ASP A 66 2.38 1.60 17.52
CA ASP A 66 2.85 2.10 16.23
C ASP A 66 2.25 3.49 15.95
N PRO A 67 3.06 4.57 15.92
CA PRO A 67 2.56 5.92 15.65
C PRO A 67 2.17 6.12 14.18
N LEU A 68 2.46 5.16 13.29
CA LEU A 68 2.23 5.30 11.86
C LEU A 68 0.87 4.73 11.45
N PRO A 69 0.08 5.45 10.63
CA PRO A 69 -1.19 4.93 10.14
C PRO A 69 -0.94 3.75 9.19
N THR A 70 -1.87 2.83 9.14
CA THR A 70 -1.94 1.78 8.12
C THR A 70 -2.43 2.38 6.80
N ALA A 71 -1.68 2.18 5.72
CA ALA A 71 -2.08 2.56 4.37
C ALA A 71 -1.88 1.39 3.40
N LEU A 72 -2.99 0.92 2.82
CA LEU A 72 -3.05 -0.15 1.82
C LEU A 72 -3.54 0.43 0.50
N TRP A 73 -2.69 0.32 -0.51
CA TRP A 73 -3.00 0.66 -1.90
C TRP A 73 -3.48 -0.60 -2.63
N ARG A 74 -4.33 -0.40 -3.63
CA ARG A 74 -4.79 -1.48 -4.52
C ARG A 74 -3.58 -2.12 -5.21
N TRP A 75 -3.61 -3.44 -5.38
CA TRP A 75 -2.49 -4.20 -5.93
C TRP A 75 -2.31 -3.90 -7.42
N GLN A 76 -3.41 -3.55 -8.10
CA GLN A 76 -3.42 -3.07 -9.48
C GLN A 76 -2.62 -1.76 -9.63
N ALA A 77 -2.56 -0.95 -8.56
CA ALA A 77 -1.85 0.32 -8.54
C ALA A 77 -0.42 0.19 -8.01
N ASP A 78 -0.20 -0.65 -6.99
CA ASP A 78 1.09 -0.76 -6.30
C ASP A 78 1.89 -2.00 -6.75
N GLY A 79 2.87 -1.78 -7.62
CA GLY A 79 3.77 -2.83 -8.11
C GLY A 79 4.71 -3.44 -7.06
N ALA A 80 4.74 -2.90 -5.82
CA ALA A 80 5.47 -3.52 -4.72
C ALA A 80 4.68 -4.66 -4.05
N VAL A 81 3.38 -4.80 -4.32
CA VAL A 81 2.52 -5.80 -3.70
C VAL A 81 2.60 -7.12 -4.49
N PRO A 82 3.19 -8.20 -3.94
CA PRO A 82 3.09 -9.51 -4.56
C PRO A 82 1.63 -9.97 -4.59
N VAL A 83 1.21 -10.48 -5.75
CA VAL A 83 -0.14 -10.98 -6.00
C VAL A 83 -0.12 -12.50 -5.90
N LEU A 84 -0.98 -13.04 -5.05
CA LEU A 84 -1.00 -14.45 -4.68
C LEU A 84 -2.38 -15.05 -4.91
N SER A 85 -2.41 -16.36 -5.18
CA SER A 85 -3.58 -17.20 -4.96
C SER A 85 -3.30 -18.11 -3.78
N VAL A 86 -4.34 -18.45 -3.01
CA VAL A 86 -4.24 -19.34 -1.87
C VAL A 86 -5.14 -20.54 -2.06
N GLN A 87 -4.63 -21.71 -1.71
CA GLN A 87 -5.38 -22.97 -1.73
C GLN A 87 -5.26 -23.64 -0.36
N ALA A 88 -6.35 -24.23 0.12
CA ALA A 88 -6.33 -24.99 1.37
C ALA A 88 -5.24 -26.07 1.30
N ALA A 89 -4.40 -26.13 2.33
CA ALA A 89 -3.33 -27.10 2.40
C ALA A 89 -3.85 -28.49 2.78
N SER A 90 -3.17 -29.52 2.29
CA SER A 90 -3.39 -30.88 2.80
C SER A 90 -2.79 -31.02 4.20
N ALA A 91 -3.32 -31.95 5.01
CA ALA A 91 -2.78 -32.22 6.34
C ALA A 91 -1.29 -32.60 6.25
N GLY A 92 -0.44 -31.88 6.99
CA GLY A 92 1.01 -32.13 7.01
C GLY A 92 1.78 -31.58 5.80
N ASP A 93 1.16 -30.76 4.94
CA ASP A 93 1.87 -30.12 3.83
C ASP A 93 2.95 -29.16 4.37
N PRO A 94 4.25 -29.39 4.07
CA PRO A 94 5.34 -28.56 4.58
C PRO A 94 5.34 -27.14 4.01
N ALA A 95 4.61 -26.88 2.91
CA ALA A 95 4.44 -25.56 2.34
C ALA A 95 3.24 -24.79 2.93
N ALA A 96 2.44 -25.44 3.80
CA ALA A 96 1.29 -24.81 4.44
C ALA A 96 1.73 -23.67 5.36
N MET A 97 1.00 -22.56 5.26
CA MET A 97 1.18 -21.41 6.12
C MET A 97 -0.20 -20.92 6.57
N ASP A 98 -0.39 -20.79 7.88
CA ASP A 98 -1.59 -20.21 8.47
C ASP A 98 -1.27 -18.80 8.98
N LEU A 99 -1.71 -17.79 8.22
CA LEU A 99 -1.49 -16.39 8.59
C LEU A 99 -2.24 -16.00 9.86
N ALA A 100 -3.43 -16.55 10.12
CA ALA A 100 -4.19 -16.20 11.31
C ALA A 100 -3.56 -16.74 12.59
N SER A 101 -2.78 -17.82 12.49
CA SER A 101 -2.04 -18.43 13.62
C SER A 101 -0.74 -17.74 13.99
N LEU A 102 -0.22 -16.83 13.15
CA LEU A 102 1.04 -16.16 13.43
C LEU A 102 0.91 -15.16 14.59
N ASP A 103 1.92 -15.13 15.47
CA ASP A 103 2.06 -14.09 16.49
C ASP A 103 2.64 -12.79 15.87
N ALA A 104 1.88 -12.22 14.93
CA ALA A 104 2.24 -11.00 14.22
C ALA A 104 1.01 -10.09 14.08
N ALA A 105 1.22 -8.78 14.12
CA ALA A 105 0.15 -7.83 13.88
C ALA A 105 -0.24 -7.87 12.40
N ILE A 106 -1.30 -8.60 12.09
CA ILE A 106 -1.85 -8.77 10.74
C ILE A 106 -3.21 -8.06 10.61
N LEU A 107 -3.41 -7.41 9.47
CA LEU A 107 -4.67 -6.82 9.01
C LEU A 107 -5.00 -7.38 7.62
N VAL A 108 -6.24 -7.82 7.43
CA VAL A 108 -6.77 -8.30 6.15
C VAL A 108 -7.98 -7.46 5.77
N ALA A 109 -7.87 -6.74 4.66
CA ALA A 109 -8.93 -5.92 4.09
C ALA A 109 -9.52 -6.62 2.86
N ARG A 110 -10.79 -7.03 2.92
CA ARG A 110 -11.51 -7.67 1.80
C ARG A 110 -12.31 -6.64 1.02
N THR A 111 -12.18 -6.68 -0.30
CA THR A 111 -12.90 -5.80 -1.21
C THR A 111 -14.11 -6.50 -1.84
N ALA A 112 -15.03 -5.73 -2.41
CA ALA A 112 -16.20 -6.25 -3.11
C ALA A 112 -15.85 -7.06 -4.38
N ASP A 113 -14.65 -6.87 -4.92
CA ASP A 113 -14.16 -7.63 -6.07
C ASP A 113 -13.77 -9.07 -5.70
N GLY A 114 -13.69 -9.37 -4.40
CA GLY A 114 -13.22 -10.64 -3.85
C GLY A 114 -11.76 -10.62 -3.41
N ASP A 115 -10.98 -9.62 -3.84
CA ASP A 115 -9.57 -9.48 -3.48
C ASP A 115 -9.39 -9.19 -1.99
N GLN A 116 -8.36 -9.78 -1.38
CA GLN A 116 -7.90 -9.48 -0.04
C GLN A 116 -6.55 -8.77 -0.07
N HIS A 117 -6.47 -7.63 0.60
CA HIS A 117 -5.21 -6.93 0.86
C HIS A 117 -4.74 -7.23 2.28
N VAL A 118 -3.54 -7.78 2.39
CA VAL A 118 -2.97 -8.17 3.68
C VAL A 118 -1.81 -7.25 4.02
N LEU A 119 -1.81 -6.77 5.26
CA LEU A 119 -0.68 -6.08 5.88
C LEU A 119 -0.21 -6.90 7.07
N ILE A 120 1.09 -7.17 7.12
CA ILE A 120 1.78 -7.75 8.27
C ILE A 120 2.73 -6.68 8.79
N SER A 121 2.50 -6.24 10.04
CA SER A 121 3.25 -5.17 10.68
C SER A 121 4.12 -5.72 11.81
N HIS A 122 5.34 -5.20 11.88
CA HIS A 122 6.26 -5.38 12.99
C HIS A 122 6.98 -4.04 13.25
N GLY A 123 6.28 -3.14 13.95
CA GLY A 123 6.70 -1.74 14.10
C GLY A 123 6.73 -1.02 12.75
N SER A 124 7.85 -0.36 12.45
CA SER A 124 8.05 0.31 11.15
C SER A 124 8.18 -0.65 9.96
N ARG A 125 8.42 -1.95 10.21
CA ARG A 125 8.57 -2.96 9.16
C ARG A 125 7.20 -3.46 8.75
N ARG A 126 6.87 -3.24 7.48
CA ARG A 126 5.57 -3.62 6.91
C ARG A 126 5.76 -4.51 5.69
N LEU A 127 5.01 -5.59 5.63
CA LEU A 127 4.90 -6.47 4.47
C LEU A 127 3.47 -6.40 3.99
N ARG A 128 3.31 -6.15 2.69
CA ARG A 128 2.02 -6.04 2.02
C ARG A 128 1.95 -7.11 0.95
N LEU A 129 0.81 -7.76 0.82
CA LEU A 129 0.52 -8.72 -0.24
C LEU A 129 -0.97 -8.64 -0.62
N ALA A 130 -1.31 -9.17 -1.78
CA ALA A 130 -2.69 -9.30 -2.22
C ALA A 130 -3.01 -10.77 -2.52
N VAL A 131 -4.21 -11.19 -2.16
CA VAL A 131 -4.77 -12.49 -2.53
C VAL A 131 -5.96 -12.25 -3.44
N VAL A 132 -5.89 -12.74 -4.67
CA VAL A 132 -6.93 -12.54 -5.71
C VAL A 132 -7.82 -13.78 -5.89
N GLU A 133 -7.36 -14.93 -5.41
CA GLU A 133 -8.11 -16.19 -5.44
C GLU A 133 -7.89 -16.94 -4.13
N GLY A 134 -8.99 -17.47 -3.57
CA GLY A 134 -9.00 -18.13 -2.26
C GLY A 134 -9.21 -17.16 -1.10
N ASP A 135 -9.09 -17.68 0.11
CA ASP A 135 -9.23 -16.90 1.34
C ASP A 135 -8.10 -17.22 2.34
N VAL A 136 -7.32 -16.20 2.66
CA VAL A 136 -6.17 -16.28 3.56
C VAL A 136 -6.54 -16.58 5.02
N LEU A 137 -7.82 -16.40 5.38
CA LEU A 137 -8.34 -16.65 6.73
C LEU A 137 -9.05 -18.00 6.87
N SER A 138 -9.09 -18.82 5.81
CA SER A 138 -9.73 -20.15 5.84
C SER A 138 -8.87 -21.25 6.49
N GLY A 139 -7.77 -20.89 7.16
CA GLY A 139 -6.84 -21.80 7.81
C GLY A 139 -5.53 -21.98 7.03
N PRO A 140 -4.76 -23.05 7.30
CA PRO A 140 -3.49 -23.32 6.64
C PRO A 140 -3.64 -23.41 5.12
N ALA A 141 -2.84 -22.62 4.40
CA ALA A 141 -2.92 -22.53 2.94
C ALA A 141 -1.54 -22.57 2.28
N VAL A 142 -1.53 -23.07 1.04
CA VAL A 142 -0.38 -22.97 0.13
C VAL A 142 -0.56 -21.72 -0.73
N PHE A 143 0.47 -20.88 -0.77
CA PHE A 143 0.48 -19.64 -1.53
C PHE A 143 1.15 -19.85 -2.88
N ARG A 144 0.51 -19.35 -3.96
CA ARG A 144 1.07 -19.34 -5.32
C ARG A 144 1.24 -17.92 -5.80
N PHE A 145 2.45 -17.61 -6.26
CA PHE A 145 2.79 -16.27 -6.76
C PHE A 145 2.39 -16.10 -8.23
N HIS A 146 1.65 -15.04 -8.53
CA HIS A 146 1.35 -14.64 -9.90
C HIS A 146 2.49 -13.76 -10.44
N LEU A 147 3.09 -14.19 -11.54
CA LEU A 147 4.13 -13.41 -12.19
C LEU A 147 3.57 -12.05 -12.64
N PRO A 148 4.20 -10.93 -12.25
CA PRO A 148 3.75 -9.60 -12.64
C PRO A 148 4.07 -9.35 -14.13
N PRO A 149 3.33 -8.43 -14.80
CA PRO A 149 3.70 -7.95 -16.13
C PRO A 149 5.13 -7.41 -16.20
N LEU A 150 5.71 -7.42 -17.40
CA LEU A 150 7.08 -6.97 -17.66
C LEU A 150 7.39 -5.59 -17.04
N GLY A 151 8.56 -5.47 -16.43
CA GLY A 151 9.07 -4.20 -15.88
C GLY A 151 8.52 -3.80 -14.49
N GLY A 152 7.72 -4.64 -13.82
CA GLY A 152 7.08 -4.30 -12.54
C GLY A 152 7.49 -5.11 -11.30
N GLY A 153 8.29 -6.18 -11.44
CA GLY A 153 8.33 -7.23 -10.42
C GLY A 153 9.35 -7.11 -9.29
N GLN A 154 10.37 -6.25 -9.37
CA GLN A 154 11.51 -6.33 -8.44
C GLN A 154 11.10 -6.13 -6.97
N ARG A 155 10.27 -5.13 -6.68
CA ARG A 155 9.79 -4.87 -5.30
C ARG A 155 8.81 -5.95 -4.81
N ALA A 156 7.98 -6.48 -5.70
CA ALA A 156 7.12 -7.61 -5.38
C ALA A 156 7.93 -8.86 -5.03
N LEU A 157 9.05 -9.11 -5.73
CA LEU A 157 9.98 -10.19 -5.42
C LEU A 157 10.67 -10.00 -4.06
N ASP A 158 11.07 -8.77 -3.71
CA ASP A 158 11.65 -8.48 -2.39
C ASP A 158 10.64 -8.77 -1.26
N ASN A 159 9.36 -8.40 -1.46
CA ASN A 159 8.30 -8.73 -0.51
C ASN A 159 7.98 -10.24 -0.49
N LEU A 160 8.07 -10.94 -1.62
CA LEU A 160 7.94 -12.40 -1.65
C LEU A 160 9.05 -13.10 -0.85
N ARG A 161 10.31 -12.64 -0.97
CA ARG A 161 11.42 -13.13 -0.13
C ARG A 161 11.16 -12.91 1.35
N ARG A 162 10.59 -11.75 1.72
CA ARG A 162 10.21 -11.44 3.11
C ARG A 162 9.06 -12.31 3.60
N LEU A 163 8.10 -12.65 2.73
CA LEU A 163 7.03 -13.59 3.05
C LEU A 163 7.58 -15.01 3.31
N MET A 164 8.50 -15.47 2.46
CA MET A 164 9.19 -16.77 2.68
C MET A 164 9.96 -16.76 4.00
N ALA A 165 10.72 -15.71 4.28
CA ALA A 165 11.43 -15.58 5.56
C ALA A 165 10.47 -15.54 6.76
N LEU A 166 9.31 -14.88 6.63
CA LEU A 166 8.27 -14.88 7.66
C LEU A 166 7.72 -16.29 7.89
N ARG A 167 7.45 -17.06 6.83
CA ARG A 167 7.02 -18.46 6.94
C ARG A 167 8.07 -19.30 7.66
N ASP A 168 9.33 -19.19 7.25
CA ASP A 168 10.41 -20.07 7.72
C ASP A 168 10.85 -19.75 9.16
N THR A 169 10.70 -18.48 9.60
CA THR A 169 11.20 -18.02 10.91
C THR A 169 10.10 -17.59 11.88
N GLY A 170 8.86 -17.47 11.42
CA GLY A 170 7.76 -16.85 12.17
C GLY A 170 7.92 -15.35 12.40
N ARG A 171 8.97 -14.71 11.86
CA ARG A 171 9.31 -13.31 12.13
C ARG A 171 9.49 -12.52 10.84
N LEU A 172 9.01 -11.28 10.85
CA LEU A 172 9.19 -10.40 9.70
C LEU A 172 10.63 -9.87 9.66
N VAL A 173 11.45 -10.46 8.80
CA VAL A 173 12.83 -10.00 8.55
C VAL A 173 12.79 -8.64 7.86
N GLY A 174 13.57 -7.68 8.37
CA GLY A 174 13.76 -6.39 7.74
C GLY A 174 14.63 -6.52 6.50
N SER A 175 14.24 -5.91 5.38
CA SER A 175 15.23 -5.49 4.38
C SER A 175 16.12 -4.47 5.10
N GLY A 176 17.42 -4.76 5.27
CA GLY A 176 18.32 -4.14 6.26
C GLY A 176 17.99 -2.70 6.69
N ASP A 177 18.13 -2.43 7.99
CA ASP A 177 17.67 -1.25 8.78
C ASP A 177 18.15 0.14 8.31
N ARG A 178 18.50 0.33 7.05
CA ARG A 178 18.84 1.64 6.50
C ARG A 178 17.55 2.44 6.31
N PRO A 179 17.39 3.57 7.02
CA PRO A 179 16.30 4.51 6.74
C PRO A 179 16.29 4.84 5.25
N LEU A 180 15.11 5.01 4.68
CA LEU A 180 14.98 5.43 3.28
C LEU A 180 15.79 6.71 3.10
N ALA A 181 16.88 6.66 2.32
CA ALA A 181 17.83 7.77 2.20
C ALA A 181 17.17 9.09 1.76
N LYS A 182 15.99 8.98 1.13
CA LYS A 182 15.18 10.11 0.65
C LYS A 182 14.15 10.62 1.68
N ALA A 183 13.88 9.91 2.77
CA ALA A 183 12.88 10.28 3.77
C ALA A 183 13.10 11.67 4.39
N PRO A 184 14.34 12.11 4.73
CA PRO A 184 14.55 13.48 5.21
C PRO A 184 14.13 14.56 4.19
N ARG A 185 14.33 14.30 2.88
CA ARG A 185 13.89 15.21 1.83
C ARG A 185 12.37 15.21 1.70
N TRP A 186 11.72 14.05 1.76
CA TRP A 186 10.26 13.97 1.74
C TRP A 186 9.63 14.67 2.93
N LEU A 187 10.23 14.53 4.11
CA LEU A 187 9.84 15.24 5.32
C LEU A 187 9.90 16.76 5.13
N GLN A 188 10.98 17.28 4.52
CA GLN A 188 11.07 18.71 4.19
C GLN A 188 9.96 19.15 3.23
N ILE A 189 9.71 18.39 2.17
CA ILE A 189 8.66 18.68 1.18
C ILE A 189 7.28 18.72 1.86
N LEU A 190 6.98 17.71 2.69
CA LEU A 190 5.71 17.62 3.43
C LEU A 190 5.54 18.79 4.42
N ARG A 191 6.61 19.13 5.17
CA ARG A 191 6.62 20.28 6.09
C ARG A 191 6.42 21.60 5.38
N VAL A 192 7.01 21.77 4.19
CA VAL A 192 6.82 22.98 3.37
C VAL A 192 5.36 23.11 2.92
N HIS A 193 4.73 22.00 2.51
CA HIS A 193 3.29 22.00 2.21
C HIS A 193 2.48 22.49 3.42
N ASP A 194 2.69 21.88 4.59
CA ASP A 194 1.95 22.23 5.81
C ASP A 194 2.19 23.68 6.24
N ALA A 195 3.42 24.20 6.03
CA ALA A 195 3.73 25.61 6.28
C ALA A 195 2.98 26.55 5.33
N ARG A 196 2.91 26.23 4.03
CA ARG A 196 2.18 27.02 3.04
C ARG A 196 0.68 27.03 3.33
N GLN A 197 0.11 25.89 3.72
CA GLN A 197 -1.29 25.77 4.15
C GLN A 197 -1.58 26.59 5.41
N ALA A 198 -0.58 26.81 6.27
CA ALA A 198 -0.68 27.68 7.43
C ALA A 198 -0.41 29.17 7.11
N GLY A 199 -0.30 29.56 5.84
CA GLY A 199 -0.06 30.94 5.41
C GLY A 199 1.38 31.42 5.60
N ALA A 200 2.34 30.54 5.88
CA ALA A 200 3.73 30.92 6.14
C ALA A 200 4.40 31.56 4.91
N SER A 201 5.16 32.63 5.14
CA SER A 201 5.97 33.26 4.09
C SER A 201 7.17 32.37 3.72
N HIS A 202 7.78 32.61 2.56
CA HIS A 202 9.03 31.92 2.19
C HIS A 202 10.14 32.15 3.23
N ARG A 203 10.15 33.31 3.91
CA ARG A 203 11.14 33.61 4.95
C ARG A 203 10.89 32.76 6.20
N ASP A 204 9.64 32.62 6.62
CA ASP A 204 9.28 31.79 7.78
C ASP A 204 9.62 30.32 7.54
N ILE A 205 9.38 29.84 6.32
CA ILE A 205 9.78 28.49 5.88
C ILE A 205 11.30 28.34 5.94
N ALA A 206 12.05 29.31 5.44
CA ALA A 206 13.51 29.29 5.49
C ALA A 206 14.03 29.25 6.93
N LEU A 207 13.48 30.09 7.82
CA LEU A 207 13.85 30.16 9.23
C LEU A 207 13.61 28.82 9.93
N SER A 208 12.46 28.19 9.69
CA SER A 208 12.08 26.90 10.26
C SER A 208 12.92 25.71 9.77
N LEU A 209 13.35 25.72 8.50
CA LEU A 209 14.08 24.61 7.90
C LEU A 209 15.61 24.73 8.01
N PHE A 210 16.15 25.96 7.96
CA PHE A 210 17.58 26.22 7.84
C PHE A 210 18.17 26.98 9.03
N GLY A 211 17.31 27.51 9.91
CA GLY A 211 17.72 28.26 11.09
C GLY A 211 18.03 29.73 10.80
N GLU A 212 17.90 30.57 11.83
CA GLU A 212 18.01 32.02 11.71
C GLU A 212 19.37 32.49 11.21
N ARG A 213 20.46 31.90 11.73
CA ARG A 213 21.83 32.26 11.36
C ARG A 213 22.04 32.19 9.84
N ARG A 214 21.65 31.06 9.24
CA ARG A 214 21.83 30.82 7.81
C ARG A 214 20.91 31.69 6.95
N VAL A 215 19.68 31.94 7.40
CA VAL A 215 18.79 32.88 6.71
C VAL A 215 19.37 34.29 6.77
N ARG A 216 19.91 34.74 7.89
CA ARG A 216 20.51 36.08 7.99
C ARG A 216 21.68 36.27 7.02
N GLU A 217 22.51 35.23 6.87
CA GLU A 217 23.66 35.20 5.94
C GLU A 217 23.21 35.15 4.46
N ASP A 218 22.25 34.29 4.12
CA ASP A 218 21.93 33.93 2.73
C ASP A 218 20.64 34.61 2.17
N TRP A 219 19.89 35.40 2.95
CA TRP A 219 18.58 35.99 2.56
C TRP A 219 18.69 37.44 2.01
N GLY A 220 19.89 37.90 1.67
CA GLY A 220 20.18 39.28 1.25
C GLY A 220 20.32 39.51 -0.26
N ALA A 221 20.57 40.77 -0.66
CA ALA A 221 20.66 41.21 -2.05
C ALA A 221 21.83 40.61 -2.86
N GLY A 222 22.84 40.03 -2.20
CA GLY A 222 24.01 39.44 -2.85
C GLY A 222 23.84 37.98 -3.31
N SER A 223 22.75 37.29 -2.92
CA SER A 223 22.51 35.90 -3.32
C SER A 223 21.02 35.53 -3.27
N ASP A 224 20.47 35.13 -4.41
CA ASP A 224 19.10 34.59 -4.50
C ASP A 224 19.01 33.10 -4.13
N TYR A 225 20.13 32.49 -3.74
CA TYR A 225 20.23 31.04 -3.54
C TYR A 225 19.19 30.51 -2.54
N MET A 226 19.06 31.14 -1.36
CA MET A 226 18.12 30.68 -0.32
C MET A 226 16.66 30.82 -0.78
N ARG A 227 16.34 31.94 -1.43
CA ARG A 227 15.00 32.22 -1.97
C ARG A 227 14.63 31.21 -3.04
N MET A 228 15.53 30.96 -4.00
CA MET A 228 15.33 29.95 -5.04
C MET A 228 15.21 28.54 -4.46
N ARG A 229 16.00 28.20 -3.43
CA ARG A 229 15.92 26.91 -2.75
C ARG A 229 14.56 26.68 -2.10
N VAL A 230 14.02 27.68 -1.39
CA VAL A 230 12.67 27.62 -0.80
C VAL A 230 11.60 27.54 -1.89
N GLN A 231 11.69 28.36 -2.93
CA GLN A 231 10.76 28.30 -4.07
C GLN A 231 10.71 26.91 -4.72
N ARG A 232 11.87 26.26 -4.92
CA ARG A 232 11.93 24.89 -5.45
C ARG A 232 11.30 23.88 -4.50
N LEU A 233 11.44 24.04 -3.19
CA LEU A 233 10.78 23.18 -2.20
C LEU A 233 9.26 23.36 -2.20
N VAL A 234 8.78 24.60 -2.31
CA VAL A 234 7.34 24.91 -2.43
C VAL A 234 6.75 24.26 -3.68
N ARG A 235 7.38 24.46 -4.83
CA ARG A 235 6.96 23.81 -6.09
C ARG A 235 6.97 22.29 -5.98
N ALA A 236 8.00 21.70 -5.38
CA ALA A 236 8.06 20.27 -5.15
C ALA A 236 6.94 19.78 -4.23
N ALA A 237 6.59 20.56 -3.20
CA ALA A 237 5.51 20.25 -2.28
C ALA A 237 4.16 20.20 -2.99
N GLU A 238 3.83 21.26 -3.73
CA GLU A 238 2.61 21.36 -4.55
C GLU A 238 2.53 20.21 -5.56
N GLN A 239 3.57 20.00 -6.36
CA GLN A 239 3.61 18.91 -7.35
C GLN A 239 3.42 17.54 -6.71
N THR A 240 3.98 17.30 -5.53
CA THR A 240 3.88 15.99 -4.87
C THR A 240 2.48 15.73 -4.34
N VAL A 241 1.81 16.72 -3.73
CA VAL A 241 0.46 16.55 -3.17
C VAL A 241 -0.63 16.46 -4.25
N THR A 242 -0.47 17.17 -5.38
CA THR A 242 -1.41 17.14 -6.53
C THR A 242 -1.23 15.89 -7.41
N GLY A 243 -0.76 14.78 -6.84
CA GLY A 243 -0.64 13.49 -7.53
C GLY A 243 0.79 13.06 -7.88
N GLY A 244 1.81 13.92 -7.73
CA GLY A 244 3.21 13.56 -7.95
C GLY A 244 3.72 12.44 -7.02
N TYR A 245 3.05 12.23 -5.88
CA TYR A 245 3.30 11.09 -4.98
C TYR A 245 3.17 9.73 -5.72
N ARG A 246 2.33 9.64 -6.76
CA ARG A 246 2.14 8.41 -7.55
C ARG A 246 3.45 7.97 -8.19
N ALA A 247 4.08 8.86 -8.95
CA ALA A 247 5.37 8.60 -9.58
C ALA A 247 6.48 8.40 -8.52
N LEU A 248 6.44 9.15 -7.41
CA LEU A 248 7.45 9.07 -6.36
C LEU A 248 7.49 7.70 -5.65
N PHE A 249 6.32 7.11 -5.40
CA PHE A 249 6.21 5.83 -4.69
C PHE A 249 5.91 4.63 -5.59
N GLY A 250 5.67 4.86 -6.88
CA GLY A 250 5.39 3.82 -7.87
C GLY A 250 3.93 3.35 -7.83
N ILE A 251 3.01 4.21 -7.39
CA ILE A 251 1.57 3.97 -7.45
C ILE A 251 1.10 4.37 -8.85
N ARG A 252 0.47 3.43 -9.56
CA ARG A 252 -0.05 3.63 -10.91
C ARG A 252 -1.51 4.06 -10.84
N ALA A 253 -1.88 5.06 -11.64
CA ALA A 253 -3.28 5.34 -11.89
C ALA A 253 -3.90 4.14 -12.63
N THR A 254 -4.95 3.55 -12.07
CA THR A 254 -5.57 2.35 -12.63
C THR A 254 -6.72 2.67 -13.59
N GLY A 255 -7.33 3.87 -13.47
CA GLY A 255 -8.58 4.21 -14.16
C GLY A 255 -9.75 3.28 -13.80
N LEU A 256 -9.58 2.45 -12.76
CA LEU A 256 -10.59 1.53 -12.25
C LEU A 256 -11.43 2.24 -11.20
N GLU A 257 -12.72 1.97 -11.21
CA GLU A 257 -13.60 2.41 -10.14
C GLU A 257 -13.09 1.92 -8.78
N PRO A 258 -13.08 2.77 -7.74
CA PRO A 258 -12.66 2.37 -6.41
C PRO A 258 -13.51 1.21 -5.89
N SER A 259 -12.88 0.08 -5.61
CA SER A 259 -13.61 -1.07 -5.09
C SER A 259 -13.99 -0.84 -3.64
N ARG A 260 -15.26 -1.09 -3.33
CA ARG A 260 -15.78 -0.94 -1.99
C ARG A 260 -15.10 -1.94 -1.05
N LEU A 261 -14.62 -1.44 0.10
CA LEU A 261 -14.16 -2.27 1.20
C LEU A 261 -15.39 -2.93 1.87
N VAL A 262 -15.35 -4.25 2.02
CA VAL A 262 -16.44 -5.06 2.58
C VAL A 262 -16.16 -5.40 4.04
N GLU A 263 -14.94 -5.84 4.33
CA GLU A 263 -14.58 -6.37 5.64
C GLU A 263 -13.12 -6.03 5.97
N VAL A 264 -12.85 -5.79 7.26
CA VAL A 264 -11.48 -5.67 7.77
C VAL A 264 -11.33 -6.57 8.99
N TRP A 265 -10.54 -7.62 8.83
CA TRP A 265 -10.12 -8.49 9.92
C TRP A 265 -8.78 -8.03 10.50
N ARG A 266 -8.59 -8.20 11.81
CA ARG A 266 -7.35 -7.89 12.53
C ARG A 266 -7.00 -9.06 13.45
N SER A 267 -5.74 -9.46 13.45
CA SER A 267 -5.21 -10.49 14.35
C SER A 267 -5.27 -10.07 15.83
N PRO A 268 -5.24 -11.02 16.78
CA PRO A 268 -5.15 -10.70 18.21
C PRO A 268 -3.92 -9.86 18.58
N ALA A 269 -2.77 -10.13 17.94
CA ALA A 269 -1.55 -9.35 18.12
C ALA A 269 -1.71 -7.89 17.64
N TRP A 270 -2.54 -7.65 16.61
CA TRP A 270 -2.88 -6.29 16.19
C TRP A 270 -3.66 -5.53 17.27
N LEU A 271 -4.51 -6.19 18.04
CA LEU A 271 -5.36 -5.54 19.05
C LEU A 271 -4.62 -5.30 20.40
N GLY A 272 -3.31 -5.54 20.45
CA GLY A 272 -2.50 -5.28 21.64
C GLY A 272 -2.40 -6.45 22.63
N GLY A 273 -2.71 -7.68 22.20
CA GLY A 273 -2.30 -8.92 22.86
C GLY A 273 -2.77 -9.19 24.30
N ARG A 274 -3.46 -8.27 24.98
CA ARG A 274 -3.80 -8.42 26.42
C ARG A 274 -5.21 -8.93 26.71
N LEU A 275 -5.97 -9.35 25.70
CA LEU A 275 -7.28 -10.01 25.92
C LEU A 275 -7.47 -11.30 25.10
N ALA A 276 -6.41 -11.88 24.53
CA ALA A 276 -6.52 -13.17 23.83
C ALA A 276 -6.64 -14.37 24.80
N GLY A 277 -6.38 -14.18 26.09
CA GLY A 277 -6.39 -15.26 27.09
C GLY A 277 -7.73 -15.56 27.77
N LEU A 278 -8.80 -14.82 27.51
CA LEU A 278 -10.06 -14.97 28.27
C LEU A 278 -11.32 -15.30 27.46
N PHE A 279 -11.26 -15.33 26.13
CA PHE A 279 -12.44 -15.68 25.32
C PHE A 279 -12.49 -17.13 24.83
N CYS A 280 -11.44 -17.94 25.02
CA CYS A 280 -11.45 -19.37 24.67
C CYS A 280 -11.80 -20.32 25.83
N ALA A 281 -12.07 -19.82 27.04
CA ALA A 281 -12.24 -20.67 28.23
C ALA A 281 -13.57 -20.49 29.00
N LEU A 282 -14.57 -19.80 28.44
CA LEU A 282 -15.86 -19.55 29.13
C LEU A 282 -17.13 -20.07 28.43
N THR A 283 -17.01 -21.05 27.53
CA THR A 283 -18.19 -21.79 27.03
C THR A 283 -18.14 -23.30 27.26
N PHE A 284 -17.18 -23.81 28.04
CA PHE A 284 -17.16 -25.22 28.41
C PHE A 284 -16.80 -25.38 29.89
N LEU A 285 -17.79 -25.29 30.77
CA LEU A 285 -17.94 -26.14 31.97
C LEU A 285 -19.26 -25.84 32.71
N GLY A 286 -20.15 -26.83 32.71
CA GLY A 286 -21.25 -27.04 33.65
C GLY A 286 -22.59 -26.42 33.24
N THR A 287 -23.72 -27.12 33.26
CA THR A 287 -24.05 -28.49 33.69
C THR A 287 -25.46 -28.75 33.15
N SER A 288 -25.61 -29.85 32.42
CA SER A 288 -26.77 -30.76 32.44
C SER A 288 -28.14 -30.21 32.88
N PHE A 289 -29.06 -30.04 31.92
CA PHE A 289 -30.45 -30.48 32.05
C PHE A 289 -31.02 -30.73 30.63
N SER A 290 -31.18 -32.01 30.26
CA SER A 290 -32.10 -32.43 29.20
C SER A 290 -33.50 -32.58 29.77
N PRO A 291 -34.53 -32.41 28.94
CA PRO A 291 -35.21 -33.59 28.39
C PRO A 291 -35.25 -33.53 26.84
N THR A 292 -34.77 -34.57 26.14
CA THR A 292 -35.57 -35.58 25.41
C THR A 292 -36.65 -34.95 24.51
N VAL A 293 -36.72 -35.12 23.17
CA VAL A 293 -36.61 -36.32 22.29
C VAL A 293 -37.10 -35.86 20.87
N PRO A 294 -36.94 -36.61 19.76
CA PRO A 294 -35.77 -36.68 18.88
C PRO A 294 -36.14 -36.27 17.41
N TRP A 295 -35.19 -36.13 16.48
CA TRP A 295 -35.49 -36.48 15.08
C TRP A 295 -34.23 -37.07 14.44
N HIS A 296 -34.26 -38.39 14.35
CA HIS A 296 -33.40 -39.16 13.45
C HIS A 296 -33.77 -38.86 12.00
N ALA A 297 -32.74 -38.97 11.16
CA ALA A 297 -32.78 -39.30 9.73
C ALA A 297 -33.26 -38.19 8.76
N ALA A 298 -32.32 -37.70 7.96
CA ALA A 298 -32.08 -38.30 6.64
C ALA A 298 -30.86 -37.66 5.97
N CYS A 299 -29.76 -38.41 5.93
CA CYS A 299 -28.88 -38.35 4.76
C CYS A 299 -29.66 -38.93 3.59
N GLN A 300 -30.01 -38.09 2.61
CA GLN A 300 -30.13 -38.55 1.23
C GLN A 300 -29.42 -37.56 0.33
N SER A 301 -28.36 -38.08 -0.28
CA SER A 301 -27.72 -37.57 -1.47
C SER A 301 -28.74 -37.37 -2.59
N SER A 302 -28.76 -36.18 -3.18
CA SER A 302 -29.11 -36.02 -4.58
C SER A 302 -28.10 -35.06 -5.21
N GLY A 303 -27.32 -35.60 -6.13
CA GLY A 303 -26.33 -34.87 -6.89
C GLY A 303 -26.99 -33.82 -7.78
N ALA A 304 -26.40 -32.64 -7.79
CA ALA A 304 -26.34 -31.82 -8.98
C ALA A 304 -24.92 -31.24 -9.01
N ALA A 305 -24.05 -31.93 -9.75
CA ALA A 305 -22.78 -31.40 -10.17
C ALA A 305 -23.02 -30.12 -10.97
N ARG A 306 -22.97 -28.96 -10.31
CA ARG A 306 -22.71 -27.69 -10.98
C ARG A 306 -21.20 -27.56 -11.10
N GLN A 307 -20.69 -28.09 -12.20
CA GLN A 307 -19.45 -27.59 -12.79
C GLN A 307 -19.63 -26.07 -12.94
N LYS A 308 -19.09 -25.29 -12.00
CA LYS A 308 -18.81 -23.89 -12.25
C LYS A 308 -17.66 -23.90 -13.25
N SER A 309 -17.97 -23.54 -14.49
CA SER A 309 -16.97 -23.17 -15.48
C SER A 309 -16.02 -22.16 -14.82
N VAL A 310 -14.80 -22.60 -14.58
CA VAL A 310 -13.67 -21.72 -14.29
C VAL A 310 -13.50 -20.88 -15.55
N GLU A 311 -13.83 -19.61 -15.47
CA GLU A 311 -13.54 -18.63 -16.52
C GLU A 311 -12.09 -18.16 -16.28
N PRO A 312 -11.10 -18.62 -17.07
CA PRO A 312 -9.71 -18.29 -16.85
C PRO A 312 -9.38 -17.00 -17.61
N SER A 313 -9.90 -15.86 -17.15
CA SER A 313 -9.66 -14.58 -17.83
C SER A 313 -10.01 -13.36 -16.98
N ARG A 314 -9.35 -13.19 -15.82
CA ARG A 314 -9.30 -11.88 -15.12
C ARG A 314 -7.92 -11.22 -15.11
N ILE A 315 -6.86 -11.95 -15.49
CA ILE A 315 -5.49 -11.41 -15.55
C ILE A 315 -5.17 -10.79 -16.93
N MET A 316 -5.98 -11.03 -17.98
CA MET A 316 -5.62 -10.69 -19.39
C MET A 316 -6.48 -9.63 -20.09
N ALA A 317 -7.47 -8.99 -19.45
CA ALA A 317 -8.31 -8.00 -20.14
C ALA A 317 -7.99 -6.55 -19.73
N ARG A 318 -7.03 -5.92 -20.45
CA ARG A 318 -7.12 -4.54 -21.00
C ARG A 318 -5.73 -4.06 -21.46
N VAL A 319 -5.27 -4.66 -22.56
CA VAL A 319 -4.29 -4.03 -23.47
C VAL A 319 -4.87 -4.13 -24.88
N THR A 320 -5.56 -3.08 -25.31
CA THR A 320 -5.81 -2.65 -26.70
C THR A 320 -6.32 -1.20 -26.58
N ALA A 321 -5.77 -0.18 -27.24
CA ALA A 321 -5.18 -0.14 -28.56
C ALA A 321 -3.93 0.76 -28.63
N ALA A 322 -2.87 0.23 -29.21
CA ALA A 322 -1.83 0.99 -29.90
C ALA A 322 -1.19 0.07 -30.96
N SER A 323 -1.87 -0.09 -32.09
CA SER A 323 -1.26 -0.39 -33.37
C SER A 323 -1.51 0.87 -34.22
N GLU A 324 -0.61 1.41 -35.04
CA GLU A 324 0.40 0.80 -35.89
C GLU A 324 1.52 1.83 -36.15
N ASN A 325 2.78 1.41 -36.08
CA ASN A 325 3.81 1.71 -37.09
C ASN A 325 5.16 1.10 -36.65
N CYS A 326 5.30 -0.21 -36.85
CA CYS A 326 6.61 -0.82 -37.02
C CYS A 326 6.90 -0.93 -38.52
N ARG A 327 7.72 -0.02 -39.06
CA ARG A 327 8.43 -0.27 -40.31
C ARG A 327 9.56 -1.25 -40.01
N SER A 328 9.45 -2.46 -40.55
CA SER A 328 10.55 -3.41 -40.62
C SER A 328 11.64 -2.92 -41.60
N PRO A 329 12.91 -3.28 -41.38
CA PRO A 329 14.03 -2.87 -42.23
C PRO A 329 14.11 -3.79 -43.47
N GLN A 330 14.13 -3.20 -44.67
CA GLN A 330 14.42 -3.95 -45.89
C GLN A 330 15.91 -4.24 -45.99
N ALA A 331 16.21 -5.53 -46.17
CA ALA A 331 17.54 -6.07 -46.45
C ALA A 331 18.03 -5.63 -47.83
N ARG A 332 19.35 -5.40 -47.89
CA ARG A 332 20.16 -5.21 -49.10
C ARG A 332 20.22 -6.50 -49.91
N GLU A 333 20.31 -6.36 -51.23
CA GLU A 333 21.08 -7.24 -52.12
C GLU A 333 21.63 -6.44 -53.33
N PRO A 334 22.66 -6.97 -54.05
CA PRO A 334 23.81 -6.18 -54.53
C PRO A 334 23.99 -6.12 -56.07
N GLY A 335 25.01 -5.36 -56.51
CA GLY A 335 25.57 -5.32 -57.88
C GLY A 335 24.92 -4.24 -58.77
N GLU A 336 25.58 -3.48 -59.63
CA GLU A 336 26.93 -3.53 -60.19
C GLU A 336 27.17 -2.18 -60.93
N ASP A 337 28.42 -1.72 -60.88
CA ASP A 337 29.17 -0.99 -61.92
C ASP A 337 28.82 0.40 -62.50
N SER A 338 29.91 1.17 -62.56
CA SER A 338 30.36 2.04 -63.65
C SER A 338 30.08 3.55 -63.60
N SER A 339 31.13 4.27 -63.16
CA SER A 339 31.86 5.28 -63.95
C SER A 339 31.34 6.73 -64.08
N LEU A 340 32.35 7.61 -64.18
CA LEU A 340 32.40 9.00 -64.69
C LEU A 340 32.06 10.09 -63.67
N ALA A 341 33.06 10.75 -63.08
CA ALA A 341 33.94 11.80 -63.63
C ALA A 341 33.37 13.21 -63.41
N THR A 342 33.91 13.91 -62.42
CA THR A 342 34.72 15.16 -62.52
C THR A 342 34.73 15.86 -61.17
#